data_AF-A0A1G8ADY3-F1
#
_entry.id   AF-A0A1G8ADY3-F1
#
_cell.length_a   1.000
_cell.length_b   1.000
_cell.length_c   1.000
_cell.angle_alpha   90.00
_cell.angle_beta   90.00
_cell.angle_gamma   90.00
#
_symmetry.space_group_name_H-M   'P 1'
#
loop_
_entity.id
_entity.type
_entity.pdbx_description
1 polymer ?
#
loop_
_entity_poly.entity_id
_entity_poly.type
_entity_poly.pdbx_seq_one_letter_code
_entity_poly.pdbx_strand_id
1 'polypeptide(L)' 'MKLTLIGGSGCGNGPCPAVYETENDTIVVQGFDVDAQRSGLEFPPGESAVEIPRYILERVFRG' A
#
# COMPACT_ATOMS: atom_id res chain seq x y z
N MET A 1 -15.49 7.90 -0.57
CA MET A 1 -14.88 6.62 -0.15
C MET A 1 -14.91 6.54 1.36
N LYS A 2 -15.59 5.53 1.90
CA LYS A 2 -15.44 5.13 3.31
C LYS A 2 -14.24 4.17 3.44
N LEU A 3 -13.44 4.34 4.50
CA LEU A 3 -12.27 3.51 4.80
C LEU A 3 -12.44 2.81 6.14
N THR A 4 -12.27 1.49 6.17
CA THR A 4 -12.22 0.70 7.40
C THR A 4 -10.79 0.25 7.62
N LEU A 5 -10.18 0.59 8.77
CA LEU A 5 -8.83 0.15 9.10
C LEU A 5 -8.83 -1.36 9.37
N ILE A 6 -8.04 -2.12 8.61
CA ILE A 6 -7.94 -3.58 8.70
C ILE A 6 -6.53 -4.08 9.00
N GLY A 7 -5.51 -3.21 8.90
CA GLY A 7 -4.11 -3.55 9.18
C GLY A 7 -3.25 -2.32 9.44
N GLY A 8 -2.03 -2.53 9.97
CA GLY A 8 -1.12 -1.45 10.37
C GLY A 8 -0.86 -1.35 11.88
N SER A 9 -1.33 -2.32 12.66
CA SER A 9 -1.00 -2.50 14.08
C SER A 9 -0.01 -3.65 14.29
N GLY A 10 0.82 -3.59 15.35
CA GLY A 10 1.65 -4.71 15.79
C GLY A 10 3.06 -4.81 15.19
N CYS A 11 3.61 -3.72 14.69
CA CYS A 11 4.80 -3.74 13.81
C CYS A 11 6.13 -3.51 14.54
N GLY A 12 6.14 -3.64 15.87
CA GLY A 12 7.30 -3.35 16.70
C GLY A 12 7.82 -1.92 16.47
N ASN A 13 9.13 -1.79 16.21
CA ASN A 13 9.84 -0.51 16.07
C ASN A 13 9.89 0.06 14.63
N GLY A 14 9.15 -0.52 13.67
CA GLY A 14 9.11 -0.03 12.28
C GLY A 14 7.85 0.80 11.96
N PRO A 15 7.90 1.75 11.01
CA PRO A 15 6.71 2.44 10.55
C PRO A 15 5.82 1.45 9.81
N CYS A 16 4.64 1.19 10.36
CA CYS A 16 3.71 0.29 9.72
C CYS A 16 2.77 1.07 8.80
N PRO A 17 2.67 0.70 7.51
CA PRO A 17 1.66 1.29 6.66
C PRO A 17 0.28 0.86 7.16
N ALA A 18 -0.60 1.82 7.32
CA ALA A 18 -2.01 1.55 7.54
C ALA A 18 -2.62 0.90 6.29
N VAL A 19 -3.41 -0.14 6.51
CA VAL A 19 -4.16 -0.86 5.46
C VAL A 19 -5.63 -0.69 5.72
N TYR A 20 -6.36 -0.23 4.72
CA TYR A 20 -7.79 0.02 4.79
C TYR A 20 -8.53 -0.80 3.75
N GLU A 21 -9.71 -1.29 4.11
CA GLU A 21 -10.71 -1.80 3.19
C GLU A 21 -11.62 -0.65 2.74
N THR A 22 -11.98 -0.64 1.46
CA THR A 22 -12.96 0.29 0.89
C THR A 22 -14.32 -0.39 0.69
N GLU A 23 -15.35 0.41 0.46
CA GLU A 23 -16.70 -0.09 0.15
C GLU A 23 -16.83 -0.83 -1.18
N ASN A 24 -15.78 -0.82 -2.02
CA ASN A 24 -15.77 -1.44 -3.35
C ASN A 24 -15.00 -2.77 -3.39
N ASP A 25 -14.80 -3.44 -2.25
CA ASP A 25 -14.01 -4.67 -2.14
C ASP A 25 -12.56 -4.50 -2.65
N THR A 26 -11.99 -3.32 -2.39
CA THR A 26 -10.59 -3.00 -2.70
C THR A 26 -9.87 -2.53 -1.44
N ILE A 27 -8.54 -2.51 -1.49
CA ILE A 27 -7.70 -2.06 -0.38
C ILE A 27 -6.96 -0.76 -0.71
N VAL A 28 -6.73 0.05 0.31
CA VAL A 28 -5.83 1.21 0.29
C VAL A 28 -4.68 0.93 1.25
N VAL A 29 -3.45 1.14 0.79
CA VAL A 29 -2.24 0.95 1.60
C VAL A 29 -1.49 2.27 1.67
N GLN A 30 -1.17 2.72 2.89
CA GLN A 30 -0.31 3.87 3.11
C GLN A 30 1.11 3.57 2.61
N GLY A 31 1.77 4.52 1.96
CA GLY A 31 3.17 4.40 1.55
C GLY A 31 3.76 5.75 1.16
N PHE A 32 5.01 5.73 0.69
CA PHE A 32 5.67 6.92 0.14
C PHE A 32 5.52 6.95 -1.37
N ASP A 33 5.18 8.10 -1.95
CA ASP A 33 5.04 8.21 -3.41
C ASP A 33 6.34 7.82 -4.13
N VAL A 34 6.21 7.01 -5.18
CA VAL A 34 7.31 6.67 -6.07
C VAL A 34 7.38 7.69 -7.19
N ASP A 35 8.56 8.28 -7.38
CA ASP A 35 8.85 9.10 -8.55
C ASP A 35 8.89 8.21 -9.79
N ALA A 36 7.85 8.29 -10.62
CA ALA A 36 7.70 7.53 -11.85
C ALA A 36 8.86 7.76 -12.84
N GLN A 37 9.35 9.01 -12.95
CA GLN A 37 10.45 9.34 -13.86
C GLN A 37 11.76 8.70 -13.43
N ARG A 38 12.06 8.71 -12.13
CA ARG A 38 13.29 8.09 -11.60
C ARG A 38 13.23 6.57 -11.59
N SER A 39 12.04 6.00 -11.39
CA SER A 39 11.83 4.55 -11.35
C SER A 39 11.66 3.91 -12.74
N GLY A 40 11.40 4.71 -13.78
CA GLY A 40 11.09 4.22 -15.12
C GLY A 40 9.72 3.54 -15.23
N LEU A 41 8.83 3.79 -14.27
CA LEU A 41 7.46 3.30 -14.30
C LEU A 41 6.60 4.23 -15.15
N GLU A 42 5.72 3.64 -15.95
CA GLU A 42 4.72 4.36 -16.74
C GLU A 42 3.32 4.01 -16.21
N PHE A 43 2.51 5.04 -15.97
CA PHE A 43 1.16 4.91 -15.42
C PHE A 43 0.12 5.58 -16.34
N PRO A 44 -1.06 4.96 -16.54
CA PRO A 44 -2.22 5.62 -17.12
C PRO A 44 -2.65 6.86 -16.33
N PRO A 45 -3.43 7.78 -16.94
CA PRO A 45 -3.97 8.94 -16.24
C PRO A 45 -4.77 8.55 -15.00
N GLY A 46 -4.38 9.11 -13.85
CA GLY A 46 -5.04 8.86 -12.56
C GLY A 46 -4.45 7.70 -11.75
N GLU A 47 -3.41 7.03 -12.24
CA GLU A 47 -2.67 6.00 -11.50
C GLU A 47 -1.37 6.55 -10.91
N SER A 48 -0.95 5.99 -9.78
CA SER A 48 0.32 6.25 -9.11
C SER A 48 0.82 5.00 -8.40
N ALA A 49 2.07 5.03 -7.92
CA ALA A 49 2.63 3.98 -7.08
C ALA A 49 3.16 4.55 -5.76
N VAL A 50 3.09 3.72 -4.73
CA VAL A 50 3.69 3.99 -3.43
C VAL A 50 4.67 2.88 -3.06
N GLU A 51 5.76 3.24 -2.39
CA GLU A 51 6.70 2.31 -1.79
C GLU A 51 6.19 1.89 -0.41
N ILE A 52 6.11 0.57 -0.20
CA ILE A 52 5.75 -0.05 1.07
C ILE A 52 6.75 -1.14 1.44
N PRO A 53 6.96 -1.44 2.73
CA PRO A 53 7.82 -2.54 3.13
C PRO A 53 7.33 -3.88 2.60
N ARG A 54 8.23 -4.67 2.01
CA ARG A 54 7.90 -5.98 1.39
C ARG A 54 7.13 -6.91 2.33
N TYR A 55 7.52 -6.99 3.60
CA TYR A 55 6.93 -7.90 4.60
C TYR A 55 5.41 -7.72 4.78
N ILE A 56 4.85 -6.57 4.37
CA ILE A 56 3.41 -6.29 4.43
C ILE A 56 2.62 -7.23 3.51
N LEU A 57 3.17 -7.56 2.34
CA LEU A 57 2.51 -8.42 1.36
C LEU A 57 3.10 -9.82 1.28
N GLU A 58 4.21 -10.12 1.94
CA GLU A 58 4.83 -11.46 1.87
C GLU A 58 3.90 -12.58 2.31
N ARG A 59 3.02 -12.35 3.30
CA ARG A 59 2.03 -13.36 3.72
C ARG A 59 0.91 -13.57 2.69
N VAL A 60 0.66 -12.57 1.84
CA VAL A 60 -0.31 -12.65 0.73
C VAL A 60 0.31 -13.34 -0.48
N PHE A 61 1.60 -13.08 -0.76
CA PHE A 61 2.31 -13.67 -1.90
C PHE A 61 2.79 -15.10 -1.69
N ARG A 62 2.92 -15.57 -0.44
CA ARG A 62 3.16 -16.98 -0.13
C ARG A 62 1.84 -17.74 -0.19
N GLY A 63 1.38 -18.01 -1.41
CA GLY A 63 0.29 -18.96 -1.69
C GLY A 63 0.66 -20.38 -1.27
#